data_AF-A0A7W0VRN8-F1
#
_entry.id   AF-A0A7W0VRN8-F1
#
_cell.length_a   1.000
_cell.length_b   1.000
_cell.length_c   1.000
_cell.angle_alpha   90.00
_cell.angle_beta   90.00
_cell.angle_gamma   90.00
#
_symmetry.space_group_name_H-M   'P 1'
#
loop_
_entity.id
_entity.type
_entity.pdbx_description
1 polymer ?
#
loop_
_entity_poly.entity_id
_entity_poly.type
_entity_poly.pdbx_seq_one_letter_code
_entity_poly.pdbx_strand_id
1 'polypeptide(L)'
;MRRIALAVFAAVLPLAGACADDHHGGEDDPVNCAKETADEFVVGLQKTGTVLDVRLMSATPAPPNRGDNEWIIQVKTVSGAAPVTGATIEVTPFMPTHQHGTPVKATVESMPSAGEYKLKSVNLWMPGVWETTIEMMSSSGTDQVVYRFCIPS
;
A
#
# COMPACT_ATOMS: atom_id res chain seq x y z
N MET A 1 24.99 55.65 -54.05
CA MET A 1 26.27 55.92 -53.37
C MET A 1 26.01 56.66 -52.06
N ARG A 2 26.14 55.99 -50.91
CA ARG A 2 26.77 56.53 -49.69
C ARG A 2 26.81 55.40 -48.66
N ARG A 3 28.03 54.93 -48.41
CA ARG A 3 28.40 53.99 -47.36
C ARG A 3 28.41 54.76 -46.05
N ILE A 4 27.78 54.24 -45.00
CA ILE A 4 28.17 54.52 -43.60
C ILE A 4 27.98 53.23 -42.82
N ALA A 5 29.11 52.62 -42.45
CA ALA A 5 29.20 51.57 -41.45
C ALA A 5 29.12 52.22 -40.07
N LEU A 6 28.46 51.58 -39.09
CA LEU A 6 28.61 51.98 -37.69
C LEU A 6 28.63 50.76 -36.76
N ALA A 7 29.84 50.55 -36.23
CA ALA A 7 30.22 50.04 -34.92
C ALA A 7 29.40 48.92 -34.25
N VAL A 8 30.05 47.76 -34.21
CA VAL A 8 29.88 46.71 -33.19
C VAL A 8 30.19 47.30 -31.81
N PHE A 9 29.26 47.17 -30.87
CA PHE A 9 29.53 47.28 -29.44
C PHE A 9 29.22 45.93 -28.78
N ALA A 10 30.28 45.19 -28.46
CA ALA A 10 30.22 44.01 -27.64
C ALA A 10 30.05 44.44 -26.17
N ALA A 11 28.91 44.12 -25.56
CA ALA A 11 28.71 44.21 -24.12
C ALA A 11 28.80 42.80 -23.54
N VAL A 12 29.97 42.47 -23.00
CA VAL A 12 30.17 41.29 -22.16
C VAL A 12 29.75 41.68 -20.73
N LEU A 13 28.63 41.12 -20.25
CA LEU A 13 28.28 41.12 -18.83
C LEU A 13 28.65 39.75 -18.24
N PRO A 14 29.61 39.66 -17.31
CA PRO A 14 29.77 38.51 -16.45
C PRO A 14 29.07 38.80 -15.12
N LEU A 15 28.10 38.00 -14.69
CA LEU A 15 27.81 37.88 -13.26
C LEU A 15 26.99 36.62 -12.95
N ALA A 16 27.63 35.82 -12.10
CA ALA A 16 27.08 34.94 -11.08
C ALA A 16 26.22 33.75 -11.54
N GLY A 17 26.82 32.57 -11.36
CA GLY A 17 26.08 31.31 -11.30
C GLY A 17 25.01 31.39 -10.20
N ALA A 18 23.77 31.15 -10.61
CA ALA A 18 22.79 30.56 -9.73
C ALA A 18 22.95 29.05 -9.89
N CYS A 19 23.79 28.44 -9.05
CA CYS A 19 23.53 27.07 -8.65
C CYS A 19 22.16 27.12 -7.96
N ALA A 20 21.13 26.59 -8.61
CA ALA A 20 19.92 26.26 -7.88
C ALA A 20 20.36 25.17 -6.90
N ASP A 21 20.43 25.53 -5.62
CA ASP A 21 20.70 24.60 -4.53
C ASP A 21 19.70 23.46 -4.61
N ASP A 22 20.19 22.30 -5.04
CA ASP A 22 19.57 21.00 -4.84
C ASP A 22 19.31 20.82 -3.34
N HIS A 23 18.10 21.16 -2.88
CA HIS A 23 17.61 20.75 -1.56
C HIS A 23 17.25 19.27 -1.61
N HIS A 24 18.26 18.43 -1.80
CA HIS A 24 18.21 17.01 -1.49
C HIS A 24 18.53 16.84 -0.01
N GLY A 25 17.48 16.80 0.78
CA GLY A 25 17.55 16.54 2.22
C GLY A 25 16.16 16.49 2.81
N GLY A 26 15.27 15.71 2.19
CA GLY A 26 14.02 15.32 2.83
C GLY A 26 14.38 14.47 4.03
N GLU A 27 14.43 15.11 5.20
CA GLU A 27 14.18 14.39 6.44
C GLU A 27 12.75 13.85 6.28
N ASP A 28 12.60 12.52 6.25
CA ASP A 28 11.28 11.89 6.21
C ASP A 28 10.53 12.35 7.46
N ASP A 29 9.62 13.32 7.30
CA ASP A 29 8.75 13.75 8.37
C ASP A 29 8.10 12.50 9.00
N PRO A 30 8.05 12.40 10.34
CA PRO A 30 7.49 11.23 11.00
C PRO A 30 6.07 10.98 10.51
N VAL A 31 5.78 9.74 10.09
CA VAL A 31 4.48 9.36 9.54
C VAL A 31 3.39 9.60 10.59
N ASN A 32 2.45 10.49 10.25
CA ASN A 32 1.30 10.78 11.09
C ASN A 32 0.04 10.13 10.52
N CYS A 33 -0.25 8.92 10.99
CA CYS A 33 -1.41 8.14 10.53
C CYS A 33 -2.76 8.83 10.73
N ALA A 34 -2.88 9.82 11.62
CA ALA A 34 -4.13 10.58 11.79
C ALA A 34 -4.41 11.55 10.62
N LYS A 35 -3.42 11.81 9.76
CA LYS A 35 -3.56 12.64 8.55
C LYS A 35 -3.72 11.81 7.28
N GLU A 36 -3.50 10.51 7.37
CA GLU A 36 -3.53 9.61 6.23
C GLU A 36 -4.95 9.11 5.96
N THR A 37 -5.27 8.88 4.69
CA THR A 37 -6.47 8.11 4.34
C THR A 37 -6.16 6.62 4.47
N ALA A 38 -6.61 6.01 5.57
CA ALA A 38 -6.45 4.60 5.87
C ALA A 38 -7.71 4.07 6.57
N ASP A 39 -7.88 2.75 6.55
CA ASP A 39 -8.86 2.06 7.37
C ASP A 39 -8.52 2.21 8.84
N GLU A 40 -9.54 2.46 9.66
CA GLU A 40 -9.42 2.28 11.10
C GLU A 40 -9.31 0.78 11.39
N PHE A 41 -8.25 0.37 12.08
CA PHE A 41 -8.12 -1.01 12.50
C PHE A 41 -9.17 -1.34 13.57
N VAL A 42 -10.02 -2.31 13.26
CA VAL A 42 -10.94 -2.93 14.20
C VAL A 42 -11.05 -4.42 13.87
N VAL A 43 -11.13 -5.26 14.91
CA VAL A 43 -11.45 -6.68 14.73
C VAL A 43 -12.87 -6.79 14.16
N GLY A 44 -13.01 -7.57 13.10
CA GLY A 44 -14.25 -7.71 12.35
C GLY A 44 -14.41 -6.69 11.22
N LEU A 45 -13.39 -5.87 10.93
CA LEU A 45 -13.38 -5.01 9.74
C LEU A 45 -13.67 -5.85 8.50
N GLN A 46 -14.73 -5.50 7.77
CA GLN A 46 -15.17 -6.22 6.58
C GLN A 46 -14.93 -5.38 5.33
N LYS A 47 -14.42 -6.03 4.29
CA LYS A 47 -14.37 -5.52 2.92
C LYS A 47 -15.30 -6.36 2.06
N THR A 48 -16.12 -5.67 1.27
CA THR A 48 -17.07 -6.30 0.35
C THR A 48 -16.54 -6.18 -1.07
N GLY A 49 -16.28 -7.33 -1.69
CA GLY A 49 -15.96 -7.45 -3.10
C GLY A 49 -17.23 -7.53 -3.95
N THR A 50 -17.09 -8.05 -5.17
CA THR A 50 -18.22 -8.24 -6.09
C THR A 50 -19.03 -9.49 -5.76
N VAL A 51 -18.36 -10.57 -5.38
CA VAL A 51 -18.94 -11.90 -5.12
C VAL A 51 -18.53 -12.48 -3.76
N LEU A 52 -17.41 -12.01 -3.18
CA LEU A 52 -16.87 -12.40 -1.88
C LEU A 52 -16.77 -11.23 -0.90
N ASP A 53 -17.17 -11.48 0.35
CA ASP A 53 -16.86 -10.66 1.52
C ASP A 53 -15.64 -11.22 2.24
N VAL A 54 -14.75 -10.34 2.71
CA VAL A 54 -13.61 -10.72 3.56
C VAL A 54 -13.68 -9.95 4.85
N ARG A 55 -13.63 -10.67 5.97
CA ARG A 55 -13.60 -10.09 7.31
C ARG A 55 -12.26 -10.36 7.99
N LEU A 56 -11.63 -9.32 8.53
CA LEU A 56 -10.43 -9.45 9.36
C LEU A 56 -10.82 -9.93 10.76
N MET A 57 -10.56 -11.19 11.06
CA MET A 57 -10.90 -11.83 12.34
C MET A 57 -9.87 -11.54 13.42
N SER A 58 -8.59 -11.41 13.05
CA SER A 58 -7.53 -10.96 13.95
C SER A 58 -6.31 -10.49 13.16
N ALA A 59 -5.45 -9.73 13.84
CA ALA A 59 -4.11 -9.40 13.39
C ALA A 59 -3.13 -9.55 14.57
N THR A 60 -1.92 -9.98 14.30
CA THR A 60 -0.80 -10.00 15.25
C THR A 60 0.41 -9.36 14.59
N PRO A 61 0.87 -8.20 15.08
CA PRO A 61 0.26 -7.36 16.11
C PRO A 61 -1.12 -6.78 15.72
N ALA A 62 -1.86 -6.29 16.73
CA ALA A 62 -3.14 -5.59 16.59
C ALA A 62 -3.05 -4.21 17.27
N PRO A 63 -3.09 -3.09 16.53
CA PRO A 63 -3.19 -3.00 15.07
C PRO A 63 -1.94 -3.55 14.36
N PRO A 64 -2.04 -3.85 13.05
CA PRO A 64 -0.88 -4.18 12.23
C PRO A 64 0.23 -3.17 12.39
N ASN A 65 1.48 -3.63 12.43
CA ASN A 65 2.64 -2.80 12.71
C ASN A 65 3.81 -3.17 11.79
N ARG A 66 4.92 -2.44 11.93
CA ARG A 66 6.12 -2.60 11.13
C ARG A 66 6.65 -4.04 11.20
N GLY A 67 6.98 -4.59 10.04
CA GLY A 67 7.54 -5.94 9.88
C GLY A 67 6.49 -6.98 9.53
N ASP A 68 6.71 -8.23 9.93
CA ASP A 68 5.82 -9.34 9.62
C ASP A 68 4.58 -9.32 10.52
N ASN A 69 3.41 -9.42 9.88
CA ASN A 69 2.14 -9.57 10.56
C ASN A 69 1.53 -10.94 10.23
N GLU A 70 0.81 -11.51 11.19
CA GLU A 70 -0.07 -12.66 10.99
C GLU A 70 -1.52 -12.20 11.08
N TRP A 71 -2.30 -12.42 10.03
CA TRP A 71 -3.73 -12.08 9.99
C TRP A 71 -4.57 -13.35 9.90
N ILE A 72 -5.72 -13.36 10.55
CA ILE A 72 -6.77 -14.35 10.27
C ILE A 72 -7.89 -13.61 9.56
N ILE A 73 -8.27 -14.10 8.38
CA ILE A 73 -9.41 -13.59 7.62
C ILE A 73 -10.48 -14.66 7.51
N GLN A 74 -11.74 -14.24 7.38
CA GLN A 74 -12.87 -15.10 7.01
C GLN A 74 -13.42 -14.64 5.66
N VAL A 75 -13.55 -15.58 4.72
CA VAL A 75 -14.11 -15.35 3.39
C VAL A 75 -15.51 -15.94 3.30
N LYS A 76 -16.47 -15.16 2.80
CA LYS A 76 -17.87 -15.53 2.61
C LYS A 76 -18.38 -15.03 1.26
N THR A 77 -19.50 -15.55 0.79
CA THR A 77 -20.20 -14.94 -0.36
C THR A 77 -20.94 -13.66 0.06
N VAL A 78 -20.95 -12.62 -0.80
CA VAL A 78 -21.58 -11.30 -0.53
C VAL A 78 -23.08 -11.40 -0.21
N SER A 79 -23.78 -12.40 -0.76
CA SER A 79 -25.19 -12.66 -0.45
C SER A 79 -25.43 -13.29 0.93
N GLY A 80 -24.39 -13.48 1.74
CA GLY A 80 -24.50 -13.47 3.19
C GLY A 80 -24.82 -14.78 3.88
N ALA A 81 -23.98 -15.82 3.76
CA ALA A 81 -23.72 -16.71 4.91
C ALA A 81 -22.60 -17.71 4.67
N ALA A 82 -22.52 -18.30 3.48
CA ALA A 82 -21.74 -19.51 3.27
C ALA A 82 -20.23 -19.20 3.39
N PRO A 83 -19.51 -19.88 4.30
CA PRO A 83 -18.07 -19.79 4.32
C PRO A 83 -17.48 -20.36 3.02
N VAL A 84 -16.51 -19.66 2.45
CA VAL A 84 -15.83 -20.11 1.23
C VAL A 84 -14.53 -20.80 1.61
N THR A 85 -14.57 -22.13 1.66
CA THR A 85 -13.39 -22.97 1.92
C THR A 85 -12.74 -23.41 0.61
N GLY A 86 -11.42 -23.62 0.61
CA GLY A 86 -10.68 -24.11 -0.56
C GLY A 86 -10.39 -23.06 -1.63
N ALA A 87 -10.64 -21.77 -1.35
CA ALA A 87 -10.15 -20.68 -2.18
C ALA A 87 -8.61 -20.66 -2.23
N THR A 88 -8.08 -20.37 -3.41
CA THR A 88 -6.69 -19.96 -3.62
C THR A 88 -6.61 -18.47 -3.34
N ILE A 89 -5.71 -18.04 -2.44
CA ILE A 89 -5.58 -16.65 -2.02
C ILE A 89 -4.15 -16.17 -2.25
N GLU A 90 -4.00 -15.01 -2.87
CA GLU A 90 -2.75 -14.26 -2.98
C GLU A 90 -2.87 -12.97 -2.17
N VAL A 91 -1.78 -12.63 -1.46
CA VAL A 91 -1.73 -11.48 -0.56
C VAL A 91 -0.56 -10.60 -0.97
N THR A 92 -0.87 -9.37 -1.38
CA THR A 92 0.10 -8.45 -1.97
C THR A 92 0.12 -7.12 -1.23
N PRO A 93 1.07 -6.91 -0.30
CA PRO A 93 1.31 -5.60 0.32
C PRO A 93 2.05 -4.65 -0.63
N PHE A 94 1.52 -3.43 -0.78
CA PHE A 94 2.07 -2.37 -1.61
C PHE A 94 2.01 -1.02 -0.89
N MET A 95 3.04 -0.18 -1.05
CA MET A 95 3.03 1.21 -0.61
C MET A 95 2.82 2.14 -1.80
N PRO A 96 1.64 2.76 -1.94
CA PRO A 96 1.37 3.68 -3.04
C PRO A 96 2.32 4.88 -3.08
N THR A 97 2.70 5.41 -1.91
CA THR A 97 3.57 6.60 -1.81
C THR A 97 5.00 6.33 -2.28
N HIS A 98 5.50 5.12 -2.08
CA HIS A 98 6.84 4.69 -2.48
C HIS A 98 6.87 3.87 -3.78
N GLN A 99 5.70 3.58 -4.34
CA GLN A 99 5.53 2.83 -5.59
C GLN A 99 6.19 1.46 -5.61
N HIS A 100 6.27 0.79 -4.46
CA HIS A 100 6.79 -0.57 -4.37
C HIS A 100 6.11 -1.38 -3.27
N GLY A 101 6.20 -2.71 -3.39
CA GLY A 101 5.74 -3.66 -2.37
C GLY A 101 6.86 -4.16 -1.47
N THR A 102 6.59 -5.27 -0.80
CA THR A 102 7.59 -6.05 -0.06
C THR A 102 8.17 -7.17 -0.94
N PRO A 103 9.47 -7.52 -0.82
CA PRO A 103 10.02 -8.73 -1.43
C PRO A 103 9.60 -10.02 -0.71
N VAL A 104 9.01 -9.91 0.49
CA VAL A 104 8.55 -11.05 1.30
C VAL A 104 7.19 -11.51 0.78
N LYS A 105 7.12 -12.75 0.32
CA LYS A 105 5.83 -13.34 -0.06
C LYS A 105 5.09 -13.81 1.18
N ALA A 106 3.87 -13.31 1.35
CA ALA A 106 2.96 -13.85 2.35
C ALA A 106 2.60 -15.30 2.01
N THR A 107 2.39 -16.13 3.03
CA THR A 107 1.90 -17.50 2.87
C THR A 107 0.49 -17.60 3.42
N VAL A 108 -0.32 -18.47 2.79
CA VAL A 108 -1.72 -18.66 3.17
C VAL A 108 -1.95 -20.10 3.57
N GLU A 109 -2.52 -20.30 4.75
CA GLU A 109 -2.91 -21.60 5.29
C GLU A 109 -4.42 -21.60 5.52
N SER A 110 -5.12 -22.62 5.02
CA SER A 110 -6.53 -22.84 5.40
C SER A 110 -6.62 -23.26 6.87
N MET A 111 -7.64 -22.77 7.57
CA MET A 111 -7.87 -23.08 8.98
C MET A 111 -8.96 -24.17 9.15
N PRO A 112 -9.04 -24.83 10.32
CA PRO A 112 -10.12 -25.80 10.60
C PRO A 112 -11.52 -25.18 10.58
N SER A 113 -11.64 -23.91 10.96
CA SER A 113 -12.88 -23.15 10.86
C SER A 113 -13.22 -22.88 9.39
N ALA A 114 -14.46 -23.14 8.98
CA ALA A 114 -14.86 -22.99 7.59
C ALA A 114 -14.70 -21.54 7.09
N GLY A 115 -14.09 -21.39 5.91
CA GLY A 115 -13.82 -20.11 5.27
C GLY A 115 -12.77 -19.23 5.96
N GLU A 116 -12.08 -19.75 6.99
CA GLU A 116 -11.00 -19.02 7.65
C GLU A 116 -9.63 -19.37 7.06
N TYR A 117 -8.81 -18.35 6.92
CA TYR A 117 -7.46 -18.44 6.39
C TYR A 117 -6.50 -17.67 7.27
N LYS A 118 -5.34 -18.26 7.53
CA LYS A 118 -4.23 -17.60 8.18
C LYS A 118 -3.26 -17.08 7.12
N LEU A 119 -3.03 -15.78 7.13
CA LEU A 119 -2.08 -15.09 6.28
C LEU A 119 -0.84 -14.82 7.13
N LYS A 120 0.30 -15.41 6.78
CA LYS A 120 1.59 -15.20 7.48
C LYS A 120 2.51 -14.31 6.65
N SER A 121 3.42 -13.63 7.33
CA SER A 121 4.41 -12.74 6.71
C SER A 121 3.76 -11.67 5.83
N VAL A 122 2.64 -11.10 6.28
CA VAL A 122 2.11 -9.86 5.73
C VAL A 122 3.07 -8.75 6.14
N ASN A 123 4.08 -8.52 5.31
CA ASN A 123 5.25 -7.73 5.66
C ASN A 123 5.07 -6.24 5.32
N LEU A 124 4.99 -5.41 6.35
CA LEU A 124 4.73 -3.97 6.29
C LEU A 124 5.96 -3.22 6.83
N TRP A 125 7.13 -3.43 6.22
CA TRP A 125 8.43 -3.15 6.83
C TRP A 125 8.82 -1.67 6.93
N MET A 126 8.11 -0.77 6.25
CA MET A 126 8.31 0.68 6.33
C MET A 126 7.11 1.40 6.94
N PRO A 127 7.31 2.51 7.66
CA PRO A 127 6.23 3.43 8.02
C PRO A 127 5.52 3.97 6.78
N GLY A 128 4.26 4.31 6.94
CA GLY A 128 3.42 4.88 5.89
C GLY A 128 2.19 4.02 5.62
N VAL A 129 1.44 4.42 4.60
CA VAL A 129 0.23 3.73 4.21
C VAL A 129 0.56 2.53 3.33
N TRP A 130 0.09 1.36 3.76
CA TRP A 130 0.15 0.12 3.00
C TRP A 130 -1.23 -0.28 2.54
N GLU A 131 -1.32 -0.70 1.28
CA GLU A 131 -2.46 -1.41 0.71
C GLU A 131 -2.11 -2.90 0.67
N THR A 132 -2.87 -3.71 1.40
CA THR A 132 -2.77 -5.17 1.33
C THR A 132 -3.92 -5.69 0.51
N THR A 133 -3.63 -6.02 -0.74
CA THR A 133 -4.57 -6.64 -1.66
C THR A 133 -4.72 -8.11 -1.32
N ILE A 134 -5.97 -8.57 -1.20
CA ILE A 134 -6.33 -9.97 -1.04
C ILE A 134 -7.06 -10.40 -2.31
N GLU A 135 -6.38 -11.14 -3.18
CA GLU A 135 -6.97 -11.72 -4.39
C GLU A 135 -7.40 -13.15 -4.08
N MET A 136 -8.61 -13.54 -4.50
CA MET A 136 -9.20 -14.82 -4.16
C MET A 136 -9.80 -15.47 -5.41
N MET A 137 -9.51 -16.75 -5.60
CA MET A 137 -10.15 -17.59 -6.61
C MET A 137 -10.86 -18.76 -5.93
N SER A 138 -12.15 -18.92 -6.17
CA SER A 138 -12.98 -19.96 -5.57
C SER A 138 -14.01 -20.51 -6.55
N SER A 139 -14.78 -21.52 -6.12
CA SER A 139 -15.94 -22.01 -6.88
C SER A 139 -17.05 -20.98 -7.05
N SER A 140 -17.08 -19.94 -6.20
CA SER A 140 -18.02 -18.81 -6.31
C SER A 140 -17.54 -17.71 -7.27
N GLY A 141 -16.31 -17.81 -7.79
CA GLY A 141 -15.70 -16.84 -8.69
C GLY A 141 -14.38 -16.28 -8.18
N THR A 142 -13.84 -15.34 -8.95
CA THR A 142 -12.65 -14.55 -8.61
C THR A 142 -13.08 -13.20 -8.05
N ASP A 143 -12.40 -12.73 -7.01
CA ASP A 143 -12.65 -11.43 -6.40
C ASP A 143 -11.38 -10.84 -5.76
N GLN A 144 -11.45 -9.56 -5.42
CA GLN A 144 -10.36 -8.83 -4.78
C GLN A 144 -10.92 -7.83 -3.77
N VAL A 145 -10.23 -7.70 -2.63
CA VAL A 145 -10.44 -6.61 -1.68
C VAL A 145 -9.11 -6.02 -1.23
N VAL A 146 -9.15 -4.80 -0.69
CA VAL A 146 -7.95 -4.10 -0.19
C VAL A 146 -8.19 -3.65 1.24
N TYR A 147 -7.28 -4.03 2.14
CA TYR A 147 -7.11 -3.42 3.46
C TYR A 147 -6.03 -2.36 3.39
N ARG A 148 -6.33 -1.15 3.87
CA ARG A 148 -5.41 -0.02 3.82
C ARG A 148 -5.06 0.39 5.23
N PHE A 149 -3.87 0.05 5.73
CA PHE A 149 -3.45 0.41 7.09
C PHE A 149 -2.25 1.35 7.05
N CYS A 150 -2.25 2.34 7.94
CA CYS A 150 -1.08 3.20 8.14
C CYS A 150 -0.21 2.64 9.26
N ILE A 151 1.09 2.48 8.98
CA ILE A 151 2.10 2.03 9.92
C ILE A 151 2.84 3.26 10.46
N PRO A 152 2.78 3.54 11.78
CA PRO A 152 3.48 4.68 12.35
C PRO A 152 5.00 4.52 12.27
N SER A 153 5.71 5.64 12.33
CA SER A 153 7.18 5.69 12.45
C SER A 153 7.67 5.09 13.76
#